data_AF-A0A538PJJ6-F1
#
_entry.id   AF-A0A538PJJ6-F1
#
_cell.length_a   1.000
_cell.length_b   1.000
_cell.length_c   1.000
_cell.angle_alpha   90.00
_cell.angle_beta   90.00
_cell.angle_gamma   90.00
#
_symmetry.space_group_name_H-M   'P 1'
#
loop_
_entity.id
_entity.type
_entity.pdbx_description
1 polymer ?
#
loop_
_entity_poly.entity_id
_entity_poly.type
_entity_poly.pdbx_seq_one_letter_code
_entity_poly.pdbx_strand_id
1 'polypeptide(L)'
;MYPPDHPYQPTPAGGPDVEAHKRALSRLGRWPWQTFDQTYSNGFAHGTSGNVGDTGVEGFQRQTPELDPTGNLTDKLYSHLLRALVPPCLPHAGEYAYDGYALWLLDEANKRQPATATREQALETARSQVGYAETGDNDTKYGRWYGVNYQPWCAIFATWCYETGTQTGSPSFQKGSYYAYVPYIVSDAHNRLRGLSVTSSPAPGDLVCYDWGWDGVYDHVGLFESGGPSSWQAIEGNTSSDNSGSQSNGGGVYRRSRSKSQASVVFVRVAEP
;
A
#
# COMPACT_ATOMS: atom_id res chain seq x y z
N MET A 1 3.65 -2.23 -15.75
CA MET A 1 3.63 -1.29 -16.90
C MET A 1 2.90 -1.94 -18.06
N TYR A 2 2.18 -1.15 -18.86
CA TYR A 2 1.35 -1.61 -19.98
C TYR A 2 1.84 -1.00 -21.29
N PRO A 3 1.69 -1.67 -22.45
CA PRO A 3 2.01 -1.05 -23.73
C PRO A 3 1.10 0.16 -24.01
N PRO A 4 1.59 1.19 -24.70
CA PRO A 4 0.78 2.36 -25.09
C PRO A 4 -0.53 2.06 -25.83
N ASP A 5 -0.68 0.92 -26.51
CA ASP A 5 -1.91 0.48 -27.16
C ASP A 5 -2.85 -0.36 -26.28
N HIS A 6 -2.54 -0.50 -24.99
CA HIS A 6 -3.39 -1.24 -24.06
C HIS A 6 -4.79 -0.60 -23.94
N PRO A 7 -5.89 -1.36 -24.10
CA PRO A 7 -7.23 -0.81 -24.30
C PRO A 7 -7.82 -0.06 -23.09
N TYR A 8 -7.32 -0.34 -21.88
CA TYR A 8 -7.89 0.16 -20.62
C TYR A 8 -6.89 0.83 -19.68
N GLN A 9 -5.61 0.83 -20.01
CA GLN A 9 -4.56 1.29 -19.09
C GLN A 9 -3.87 2.50 -19.71
N PRO A 10 -3.54 3.54 -18.92
CA PRO A 10 -2.86 4.70 -19.44
C PRO A 10 -1.44 4.34 -19.91
N THR A 11 -0.94 5.10 -20.89
CA THR A 11 0.47 5.04 -21.31
C THR A 11 1.38 5.18 -20.08
N PRO A 12 2.35 4.27 -19.86
CA PRO A 12 3.24 4.36 -18.71
C PRO A 12 4.00 5.68 -18.71
N ALA A 13 4.12 6.29 -17.53
CA ALA A 13 5.16 7.29 -17.31
C ALA A 13 6.51 6.58 -17.48
N GLY A 14 7.32 7.01 -18.44
CA GLY A 14 8.66 6.47 -18.62
C GLY A 14 9.52 6.68 -17.37
N GLY A 15 10.55 5.87 -17.21
CA GLY A 15 11.43 5.94 -16.05
C GLY A 15 12.65 5.02 -16.10
N PRO A 16 13.55 5.13 -15.09
CA PRO A 16 14.73 4.28 -14.97
C PRO A 16 14.40 2.78 -14.91
N ASP A 17 13.21 2.42 -14.41
CA ASP A 17 12.70 1.05 -14.42
C ASP A 17 12.53 0.51 -15.85
N VAL A 18 12.03 1.31 -16.80
CA VAL A 18 11.93 0.89 -18.20
C VAL A 18 13.30 0.57 -18.79
N GLU A 19 14.29 1.41 -18.50
CA GLU A 19 15.68 1.20 -18.90
C GLU A 19 16.24 -0.12 -18.33
N ALA A 20 15.97 -0.39 -17.04
CA ALA A 20 16.36 -1.64 -16.39
C ALA A 20 15.77 -2.87 -17.09
N HIS A 21 14.49 -2.82 -17.47
CA HIS A 21 13.82 -3.93 -18.18
C HIS A 21 14.37 -4.13 -19.59
N LYS A 22 14.62 -3.04 -20.34
CA LYS A 22 15.26 -3.10 -21.67
C LYS A 22 16.63 -3.74 -21.57
N ARG A 23 17.43 -3.34 -20.58
CA ARG A 23 18.75 -3.91 -20.32
C ARG A 23 18.68 -5.40 -20.01
N ALA A 24 17.80 -5.82 -19.10
CA ALA A 24 17.63 -7.23 -18.73
C ALA A 24 17.20 -8.10 -19.93
N LEU A 25 16.21 -7.65 -20.70
CA LEU A 25 15.77 -8.36 -21.90
C LEU A 25 16.82 -8.36 -23.01
N SER A 26 17.68 -7.35 -23.08
CA SER A 26 18.80 -7.35 -24.02
C SER A 26 19.84 -8.39 -23.67
N ARG A 27 20.17 -8.56 -22.38
CA ARG A 27 21.06 -9.65 -21.92
C ARG A 27 20.48 -11.03 -22.20
N LEU A 28 19.16 -11.16 -22.16
CA LEU A 28 18.44 -12.39 -22.50
C LEU A 28 18.28 -12.61 -24.02
N GLY A 29 18.80 -11.71 -24.85
CA GLY A 29 18.70 -11.79 -26.30
C GLY A 29 17.26 -11.67 -26.81
N ARG A 30 16.46 -10.81 -26.18
CA ARG A 30 15.08 -10.50 -26.55
C ARG A 30 14.90 -9.05 -27.00
N TRP A 31 15.92 -8.21 -26.78
CA TRP A 31 15.96 -6.83 -27.23
C TRP A 31 17.39 -6.48 -27.70
N PRO A 32 17.57 -5.63 -28.73
CA PRO A 32 18.91 -5.23 -29.15
C PRO A 32 19.60 -4.39 -28.08
N TRP A 33 20.88 -4.68 -27.85
CA TRP A 33 21.72 -3.87 -26.98
C TRP A 33 22.04 -2.52 -27.64
N GLN A 34 21.62 -1.43 -27.00
CA GLN A 34 21.76 -0.06 -27.51
C GLN A 34 21.78 0.93 -26.33
N THR A 35 21.98 2.22 -26.62
CA THR A 35 21.65 3.26 -25.64
C THR A 35 20.15 3.18 -25.34
N PHE A 36 19.81 2.93 -24.09
CA PHE A 36 18.44 2.68 -23.68
C PHE A 36 17.76 3.99 -23.26
N ASP A 37 16.65 4.32 -23.91
CA ASP A 37 15.76 5.37 -23.41
C ASP A 37 14.82 4.81 -22.31
N GLN A 38 14.23 5.72 -21.54
CA GLN A 38 13.34 5.41 -20.42
C GLN A 38 11.85 5.30 -20.80
N THR A 39 11.51 5.23 -22.09
CA THR A 39 10.12 5.15 -22.58
C THR A 39 9.68 3.72 -22.84
N TYR A 40 8.51 3.35 -22.33
CA TYR A 40 7.87 2.06 -22.61
C TYR A 40 7.07 2.17 -23.92
N SER A 41 7.58 1.60 -25.01
CA SER A 41 6.99 1.71 -26.34
C SER A 41 6.34 0.39 -26.79
N ASN A 42 5.37 0.46 -27.72
CA ASN A 42 4.81 -0.74 -28.36
C ASN A 42 5.89 -1.60 -29.02
N GLY A 43 6.92 -0.96 -29.60
CA GLY A 43 8.05 -1.67 -30.17
C GLY A 43 8.81 -2.51 -29.13
N PHE A 44 9.04 -1.98 -27.93
CA PHE A 44 9.66 -2.74 -26.84
C PHE A 44 8.73 -3.82 -26.26
N ALA A 45 7.43 -3.52 -26.16
CA ALA A 45 6.45 -4.44 -25.61
C ALA A 45 6.23 -5.67 -26.49
N HIS A 46 5.91 -5.46 -27.78
CA HIS A 46 5.53 -6.52 -28.71
C HIS A 46 6.71 -7.06 -29.52
N GLY A 47 7.73 -6.23 -29.73
CA GLY A 47 8.86 -6.56 -30.60
C GLY A 47 8.46 -6.66 -32.08
N THR A 48 9.33 -7.31 -32.86
CA THR A 48 9.09 -7.67 -34.26
C THR A 48 9.16 -9.19 -34.42
N SER A 49 8.64 -9.69 -35.55
CA SER A 49 8.73 -11.10 -35.92
C SER A 49 9.97 -11.36 -36.79
N GLY A 50 10.47 -12.60 -36.78
CA GLY A 50 11.56 -13.05 -37.67
C GLY A 50 12.96 -13.04 -37.04
N ASN A 51 13.18 -12.29 -35.96
CA ASN A 51 14.43 -12.33 -35.19
C ASN A 51 14.15 -12.42 -33.69
N VAL A 52 14.66 -13.46 -33.03
CA VAL A 52 14.51 -13.69 -31.59
C VAL A 52 15.06 -12.50 -30.77
N GLY A 53 16.11 -11.84 -31.26
CA GLY A 53 16.74 -10.67 -30.64
C GLY A 53 15.87 -9.42 -30.58
N ASP A 54 14.77 -9.36 -31.34
CA ASP A 54 13.91 -8.18 -31.48
C ASP A 54 12.49 -8.46 -30.97
N THR A 55 12.29 -9.54 -30.20
CA THR A 55 10.94 -10.01 -29.81
C THR A 55 10.35 -9.29 -28.59
N GLY A 56 11.10 -8.42 -27.94
CA GLY A 56 10.64 -7.58 -26.84
C GLY A 56 10.17 -8.35 -25.61
N VAL A 57 9.28 -7.73 -24.84
CA VAL A 57 8.69 -8.31 -23.64
C VAL A 57 7.87 -9.56 -23.96
N GLU A 58 7.05 -9.51 -25.01
CA GLU A 58 6.27 -10.67 -25.43
C GLU A 58 7.14 -11.87 -25.80
N GLY A 59 8.30 -11.65 -26.40
CA GLY A 59 9.25 -12.72 -26.72
C GLY A 59 9.67 -13.52 -25.49
N PHE A 60 9.92 -12.83 -24.38
CA PHE A 60 10.22 -13.47 -23.11
C PHE A 60 8.98 -14.11 -22.47
N GLN A 61 7.80 -13.51 -22.62
CA GLN A 61 6.56 -14.11 -22.11
C GLN A 61 6.24 -15.42 -22.84
N ARG A 62 6.38 -15.45 -24.17
CA ARG A 62 6.13 -16.66 -25.01
C ARG A 62 6.97 -17.87 -24.61
N GLN A 63 8.17 -17.68 -24.07
CA GLN A 63 9.03 -18.79 -23.65
C GLN A 63 8.75 -19.26 -22.21
N THR A 64 7.88 -18.55 -21.48
CA THR A 64 7.59 -18.79 -20.07
C THR A 64 6.13 -19.21 -19.95
N PRO A 65 5.83 -20.52 -19.79
CA PRO A 65 4.46 -21.04 -19.89
C PRO A 65 3.45 -20.39 -18.93
N GLU A 66 3.91 -19.84 -17.80
CA GLU A 66 3.02 -19.16 -16.86
C GLU A 66 2.70 -17.70 -17.23
N LEU A 67 3.25 -17.16 -18.31
CA LEU A 67 3.08 -15.76 -18.70
C LEU A 67 2.25 -15.60 -19.97
N ASP A 68 1.27 -14.69 -19.92
CA ASP A 68 0.50 -14.31 -21.11
C ASP A 68 1.32 -13.35 -21.99
N PRO A 69 1.50 -13.65 -23.29
CA PRO A 69 2.31 -12.84 -24.21
C PRO A 69 1.55 -11.59 -24.65
N THR A 70 1.44 -10.64 -23.72
CA THR A 70 0.65 -9.41 -23.83
C THR A 70 1.50 -8.15 -24.00
N GLY A 71 2.82 -8.26 -23.80
CA GLY A 71 3.71 -7.12 -23.71
C GLY A 71 3.55 -6.35 -22.40
N ASN A 72 2.81 -6.87 -21.42
CA ASN A 72 2.66 -6.26 -20.10
C ASN A 72 3.83 -6.61 -19.17
N LEU A 73 4.42 -5.60 -18.51
CA LEU A 73 5.30 -5.84 -17.37
C LEU A 73 4.47 -5.98 -16.09
N THR A 74 4.10 -7.21 -15.74
CA THR A 74 3.37 -7.57 -14.52
C THR A 74 4.31 -8.04 -13.40
N ASP A 75 3.84 -8.05 -12.15
CA ASP A 75 4.59 -8.61 -11.00
C ASP A 75 5.04 -10.05 -11.24
N LYS A 76 4.21 -10.82 -11.97
CA LYS A 76 4.53 -12.19 -12.36
C LYS A 76 5.74 -12.21 -13.30
N LEU A 77 5.71 -11.44 -14.39
CA LEU A 77 6.86 -11.33 -15.31
C LEU A 77 8.12 -10.85 -14.58
N TYR A 78 8.00 -9.80 -13.75
CA TYR A 78 9.12 -9.27 -12.98
C TYR A 78 9.77 -10.35 -12.10
N SER A 79 8.94 -11.14 -11.41
CA SER A 79 9.40 -12.28 -10.61
C SER A 79 10.14 -13.34 -11.43
N HIS A 80 9.82 -13.51 -12.72
CA HIS A 80 10.57 -14.39 -13.62
C HIS A 80 11.90 -13.77 -14.07
N LEU A 81 11.92 -12.46 -14.41
CA LEU A 81 13.14 -11.75 -14.79
C LEU A 81 14.17 -11.69 -13.66
N LEU A 82 13.72 -11.56 -12.41
CA LEU A 82 14.58 -11.59 -11.21
C LEU A 82 15.42 -12.88 -11.07
N ARG A 83 14.91 -14.01 -11.58
CA ARG A 83 15.56 -15.32 -11.51
C ARG A 83 16.09 -15.83 -12.84
N ALA A 84 15.91 -15.06 -13.92
CA ALA A 84 16.38 -15.44 -15.24
C ALA A 84 17.91 -15.34 -15.30
N LEU A 85 18.55 -16.39 -15.82
CA LEU A 85 19.98 -16.39 -16.11
C LEU A 85 20.21 -16.20 -17.60
N VAL A 86 21.29 -15.50 -17.95
CA VAL A 86 21.68 -15.30 -19.33
C VAL A 86 22.05 -16.65 -19.98
N PRO A 87 21.45 -16.99 -21.14
CA PRO A 87 21.73 -18.24 -21.85
C PRO A 87 23.21 -18.44 -22.22
N PRO A 88 23.69 -19.71 -22.32
CA PRO A 88 25.09 -20.03 -22.65
C PRO A 88 25.65 -19.44 -23.95
N CYS A 89 24.78 -19.11 -24.91
CA CYS A 89 25.17 -18.58 -26.22
C CYS A 89 25.26 -17.05 -26.27
N LEU A 90 25.04 -16.36 -25.14
CA LEU A 90 25.06 -14.90 -25.06
C LEU A 90 26.20 -14.40 -24.16
N PRO A 91 26.68 -13.16 -24.35
CA PRO A 91 27.63 -12.53 -23.44
C PRO A 91 27.11 -12.56 -22.00
N HIS A 92 27.98 -12.81 -21.03
CA HIS A 92 27.63 -12.96 -19.61
C HIS A 92 26.77 -14.18 -19.26
N ALA A 93 26.85 -15.25 -20.06
CA ALA A 93 26.23 -16.53 -19.78
C ALA A 93 26.34 -16.95 -18.30
N GLY A 94 25.21 -17.34 -17.71
CA GLY A 94 25.13 -17.78 -16.32
C GLY A 94 24.99 -16.66 -15.28
N GLU A 95 25.14 -15.39 -15.66
CA GLU A 95 24.81 -14.26 -14.78
C GLU A 95 23.29 -13.98 -14.79
N TYR A 96 22.77 -13.29 -13.76
CA TYR A 96 21.36 -12.87 -13.71
C TYR A 96 21.03 -11.85 -14.80
N ALA A 97 19.80 -11.86 -15.33
CA ALA A 97 19.35 -10.91 -16.35
C ALA A 97 19.46 -9.45 -15.86
N TYR A 98 19.01 -9.18 -14.64
CA TYR A 98 19.26 -7.90 -13.98
C TYR A 98 20.70 -7.88 -13.43
N ASP A 99 21.58 -7.10 -14.05
CA ASP A 99 22.90 -6.78 -13.47
C ASP A 99 22.79 -5.69 -12.40
N GLY A 100 23.92 -5.43 -11.73
CA GLY A 100 23.99 -4.39 -10.69
C GLY A 100 23.55 -3.00 -11.16
N TYR A 101 23.77 -2.65 -12.44
CA TYR A 101 23.31 -1.37 -12.98
C TYR A 101 21.80 -1.36 -13.19
N ALA A 102 21.21 -2.44 -13.72
CA ALA A 102 19.76 -2.56 -13.81
C ALA A 102 19.09 -2.55 -12.43
N LEU A 103 19.70 -3.19 -11.42
CA LEU A 103 19.21 -3.13 -10.03
C LEU A 103 19.29 -1.71 -9.46
N TRP A 104 20.37 -0.97 -9.72
CA TRP A 104 20.47 0.44 -9.35
C TRP A 104 19.40 1.31 -10.02
N LEU A 105 19.12 1.09 -11.31
CA LEU A 105 18.04 1.79 -12.02
C LEU A 105 16.66 1.48 -11.42
N LEU A 106 16.40 0.23 -11.04
CA LEU A 106 15.15 -0.15 -10.35
C LEU A 106 15.03 0.54 -8.98
N ASP A 107 16.13 0.63 -8.23
CA ASP A 107 16.18 1.37 -6.95
C ASP A 107 15.93 2.87 -7.16
N GLU A 108 16.54 3.48 -8.17
CA GLU A 108 16.28 4.88 -8.55
C GLU A 108 14.83 5.11 -8.99
N ALA A 109 14.21 4.17 -9.70
CA ALA A 109 12.80 4.24 -10.04
C ALA A 109 11.90 4.15 -8.80
N ASN A 110 12.21 3.26 -7.86
CA ASN A 110 11.48 3.12 -6.59
C ASN A 110 11.55 4.40 -5.74
N LYS A 111 12.72 5.07 -5.69
CA LYS A 111 12.86 6.38 -5.02
C LYS A 111 12.03 7.48 -5.69
N ARG A 112 11.71 7.35 -6.98
CA ARG A 112 10.93 8.31 -7.77
C ARG A 112 9.43 8.04 -7.75
N GLN A 113 9.01 6.81 -7.49
CA GLN A 113 7.60 6.55 -7.18
C GLN A 113 7.26 7.34 -5.92
N PRO A 114 6.11 8.04 -5.85
CA PRO A 114 5.67 8.59 -4.59
C PRO A 114 5.58 7.40 -3.62
N ALA A 115 6.38 7.42 -2.55
CA ALA A 115 6.26 6.43 -1.50
C ALA A 115 4.78 6.34 -1.13
N THR A 116 4.20 5.13 -1.11
CA THR A 116 2.84 4.93 -0.61
C THR A 116 2.74 5.67 0.71
N ALA A 117 1.81 6.62 0.79
CA ALA A 117 1.71 7.53 1.92
C ALA A 117 1.66 6.71 3.23
N THR A 118 2.26 7.22 4.29
CA THR A 118 2.28 6.61 5.62
C THR A 118 0.87 6.22 6.07
N ARG A 119 -0.12 7.07 5.74
CA ARG A 119 -1.54 6.80 5.97
C ARG A 119 -2.04 5.56 5.21
N GLU A 120 -1.70 5.44 3.93
CA GLU A 120 -2.11 4.29 3.11
C GLU A 120 -1.45 2.99 3.56
N GLN A 121 -0.18 3.04 3.97
CA GLN A 121 0.54 1.90 4.55
C GLN A 121 -0.10 1.44 5.88
N ALA A 122 -0.48 2.39 6.74
CA ALA A 122 -1.20 2.09 7.97
C ALA A 122 -2.58 1.47 7.69
N LEU A 123 -3.30 1.97 6.68
CA LEU A 123 -4.58 1.41 6.25
C LEU A 123 -4.41 -0.03 5.72
N GLU A 124 -3.40 -0.30 4.90
CA GLU A 124 -3.15 -1.65 4.39
C GLU A 124 -2.83 -2.63 5.54
N THR A 125 -2.04 -2.15 6.51
CA THR A 125 -1.79 -2.90 7.73
C THR A 125 -3.09 -3.19 8.48
N ALA A 126 -3.99 -2.22 8.62
CA ALA A 126 -5.30 -2.44 9.24
C ALA A 126 -6.15 -3.46 8.45
N ARG A 127 -6.16 -3.40 7.11
CA ARG A 127 -6.89 -4.36 6.26
C ARG A 127 -6.43 -5.79 6.50
N SER A 128 -5.13 -6.02 6.66
CA SER A 128 -4.57 -7.34 6.95
C SER A 128 -5.05 -7.95 8.28
N GLN A 129 -5.62 -7.13 9.17
CA GLN A 129 -6.11 -7.54 10.48
C GLN A 129 -7.62 -7.80 10.52
N VAL A 130 -8.36 -7.54 9.43
CA VAL A 130 -9.80 -7.79 9.39
C VAL A 130 -10.09 -9.26 9.68
N GLY A 131 -11.02 -9.50 10.62
CA GLY A 131 -11.37 -10.84 11.11
C GLY A 131 -10.61 -11.26 12.37
N TYR A 132 -9.63 -10.48 12.84
CA TYR A 132 -9.07 -10.67 14.18
C TYR A 132 -10.15 -10.44 15.24
N ALA A 133 -10.22 -11.33 16.23
CA ALA A 133 -11.06 -11.18 17.41
C ALA A 133 -10.20 -11.41 18.67
N GLU A 134 -10.53 -10.68 19.74
CA GLU A 134 -9.93 -10.90 21.06
C GLU A 134 -10.36 -12.22 21.68
N THR A 135 -9.61 -12.68 22.67
CA THR A 135 -9.91 -13.94 23.40
C THR A 135 -10.83 -13.74 24.60
N GLY A 136 -11.39 -12.53 24.77
CA GLY A 136 -12.19 -12.10 25.92
C GLY A 136 -11.48 -11.04 26.77
N ASP A 137 -12.26 -10.18 27.43
CA ASP A 137 -11.81 -9.13 28.35
C ASP A 137 -10.78 -8.15 27.76
N ASN A 138 -10.89 -7.80 26.48
CA ASN A 138 -9.92 -6.92 25.80
C ASN A 138 -8.47 -7.46 25.82
N ASP A 139 -8.27 -8.78 25.93
CA ASP A 139 -6.95 -9.40 25.78
C ASP A 139 -6.55 -9.45 24.30
N THR A 140 -5.59 -8.60 23.91
CA THR A 140 -5.17 -8.49 22.51
C THR A 140 -3.66 -8.42 22.35
N LYS A 141 -3.17 -8.87 21.18
CA LYS A 141 -1.77 -8.65 20.79
C LYS A 141 -1.42 -7.15 20.70
N TYR A 142 -2.39 -6.29 20.38
CA TYR A 142 -2.21 -4.84 20.29
C TYR A 142 -2.01 -4.22 21.67
N GLY A 143 -2.88 -4.57 22.64
CA GLY A 143 -2.76 -4.13 24.04
C GLY A 143 -1.45 -4.58 24.68
N ARG A 144 -1.07 -5.86 24.49
CA ARG A 144 0.23 -6.41 24.93
C ARG A 144 1.41 -5.70 24.29
N TRP A 145 1.34 -5.42 22.98
CA TRP A 145 2.38 -4.66 22.29
C TRP A 145 2.49 -3.25 22.86
N TYR A 146 1.37 -2.53 23.02
CA TYR A 146 1.37 -1.15 23.48
C TYR A 146 1.82 -1.01 24.95
N GLY A 147 1.60 -2.04 25.77
CA GLY A 147 1.91 -2.05 27.20
C GLY A 147 0.71 -1.79 28.11
N VAL A 148 -0.51 -1.72 27.56
CA VAL A 148 -1.78 -1.54 28.29
C VAL A 148 -2.84 -2.52 27.76
N ASN A 149 -2.70 -3.80 28.14
CA ASN A 149 -3.66 -4.84 27.77
C ASN A 149 -4.93 -4.80 28.65
N TYR A 150 -5.99 -5.51 28.25
CA TYR A 150 -7.28 -5.57 28.98
C TYR A 150 -8.01 -4.21 29.06
N GLN A 151 -7.81 -3.36 28.06
CA GLN A 151 -8.43 -2.04 27.93
C GLN A 151 -9.07 -1.89 26.55
N PRO A 152 -10.09 -1.02 26.38
CA PRO A 152 -10.61 -0.71 25.06
C PRO A 152 -9.49 -0.30 24.10
N TRP A 153 -9.42 -0.95 22.94
CA TRP A 153 -8.19 -0.99 22.14
C TRP A 153 -8.33 -0.38 20.73
N CYS A 154 -9.39 0.37 20.44
CA CYS A 154 -9.57 1.01 19.13
C CYS A 154 -8.43 1.99 18.79
N ALA A 155 -8.09 2.90 19.70
CA ALA A 155 -6.97 3.84 19.53
C ALA A 155 -5.60 3.14 19.57
N ILE A 156 -5.48 2.08 20.38
CA ILE A 156 -4.28 1.26 20.44
C ILE A 156 -4.04 0.55 19.10
N PHE A 157 -5.10 0.02 18.48
CA PHE A 157 -5.05 -0.59 17.16
C PHE A 157 -4.64 0.41 16.08
N ALA A 158 -5.24 1.61 16.07
CA ALA A 158 -4.82 2.66 15.15
C ALA A 158 -3.33 3.00 15.32
N THR A 159 -2.87 3.14 16.57
CA THR A 159 -1.45 3.37 16.88
C THR A 159 -0.56 2.24 16.37
N TRP A 160 -0.97 0.98 16.60
CA TRP A 160 -0.25 -0.19 16.11
C TRP A 160 -0.12 -0.18 14.58
N CYS A 161 -1.21 0.07 13.85
CA CYS A 161 -1.19 0.15 12.38
C CYS A 161 -0.21 1.22 11.86
N TYR A 162 -0.17 2.39 12.48
CA TYR A 162 0.73 3.48 12.09
C TYR A 162 2.20 3.23 12.46
N GLU A 163 2.47 2.57 13.59
CA GLU A 163 3.84 2.30 14.07
C GLU A 163 4.47 1.06 13.42
N THR A 164 3.68 0.00 13.17
CA THR A 164 4.22 -1.26 12.62
C THR A 164 4.00 -1.40 11.12
N GLY A 165 3.07 -0.63 10.57
CA GLY A 165 2.68 -0.72 9.17
C GLY A 165 3.47 0.18 8.23
N THR A 166 4.25 1.11 8.77
CA THR A 166 4.87 2.19 8.00
C THR A 166 6.37 1.98 7.90
N GLN A 167 6.96 2.24 6.73
CA GLN A 167 8.39 2.00 6.50
C GLN A 167 9.26 3.07 7.16
N THR A 168 8.75 4.30 7.22
CA THR A 168 9.43 5.50 7.71
C THR A 168 8.99 5.92 9.11
N GLY A 169 8.00 5.24 9.69
CA GLY A 169 7.34 5.64 10.93
C GLY A 169 6.26 6.70 10.70
N SER A 170 5.45 6.94 11.73
CA SER A 170 4.47 8.03 11.78
C SER A 170 5.03 9.20 12.60
N PRO A 171 4.88 10.47 12.17
CA PRO A 171 5.22 11.61 13.01
C PRO A 171 4.26 11.82 14.19
N SER A 172 3.13 11.10 14.21
CA SER A 172 2.03 11.29 15.17
C SER A 172 1.95 10.18 16.21
N PHE A 173 2.14 8.94 15.79
CA PHE A 173 1.93 7.77 16.64
C PHE A 173 3.24 7.25 17.23
N GLN A 174 3.17 6.75 18.47
CA GLN A 174 4.32 6.19 19.15
C GLN A 174 3.86 5.08 20.10
N LYS A 175 4.49 3.91 20.03
CA LYS A 175 4.22 2.79 20.93
C LYS A 175 4.23 3.22 22.40
N GLY A 176 3.16 2.89 23.13
CA GLY A 176 3.06 3.16 24.57
C GLY A 176 2.90 4.63 24.94
N SER A 177 2.61 5.52 23.98
CA SER A 177 2.54 6.96 24.19
C SER A 177 1.46 7.63 23.33
N TYR A 178 1.04 8.82 23.76
CA TYR A 178 0.06 9.71 23.12
C TYR A 178 -1.38 9.18 23.03
N TYR A 179 -1.62 8.01 22.43
CA TYR A 179 -2.95 7.62 21.98
C TYR A 179 -3.36 6.20 22.36
N ALA A 180 -3.82 6.05 23.61
CA ALA A 180 -4.69 4.93 24.02
C ALA A 180 -6.15 5.39 24.23
N TYR A 181 -6.43 6.68 24.07
CA TYR A 181 -7.71 7.32 24.36
C TYR A 181 -8.08 8.30 23.23
N VAL A 182 -9.26 8.12 22.63
CA VAL A 182 -9.68 8.83 21.41
C VAL A 182 -9.77 10.36 21.58
N PRO A 183 -10.27 10.91 22.72
CA PRO A 183 -10.33 12.35 22.89
C PRO A 183 -8.97 13.06 22.82
N TYR A 184 -7.85 12.38 23.11
CA TYR A 184 -6.52 12.95 22.91
C TYR A 184 -6.17 13.12 21.43
N ILE A 185 -6.55 12.16 20.57
CA ILE A 185 -6.39 12.27 19.11
C ILE A 185 -7.16 13.50 18.60
N VAL A 186 -8.42 13.63 19.01
CA VAL A 186 -9.30 14.72 18.58
C VAL A 186 -8.79 16.07 19.09
N SER A 187 -8.37 16.15 20.36
CA SER A 187 -7.80 17.37 20.93
C SER A 187 -6.54 17.81 20.18
N ASP A 188 -5.59 16.90 19.95
CA ASP A 188 -4.36 17.22 19.22
C ASP A 188 -4.66 17.61 17.76
N ALA A 189 -5.63 16.96 17.10
CA ALA A 189 -6.05 17.32 15.75
C ALA A 189 -6.65 18.73 15.66
N HIS A 190 -7.47 19.14 16.61
CA HIS A 190 -8.02 20.50 16.67
C HIS A 190 -6.92 21.55 16.91
N ASN A 191 -5.93 21.21 17.73
CA ASN A 191 -4.80 22.08 18.07
C ASN A 191 -3.63 22.00 17.08
N ARG A 192 -3.72 21.15 16.05
CA ARG A 192 -2.67 20.89 15.06
C ARG A 192 -1.34 20.43 15.68
N LEU A 193 -1.43 19.57 16.69
CA LEU A 193 -0.28 19.04 17.42
C LEU A 193 0.11 17.67 16.87
N ARG A 194 1.39 17.32 17.01
CA ARG A 194 1.94 15.99 16.70
C ARG A 194 1.59 15.51 15.28
N GLY A 195 1.55 16.42 14.31
CA GLY A 195 1.19 16.07 12.93
C GLY A 195 -0.27 15.68 12.72
N LEU A 196 -1.17 15.87 13.69
CA LEU A 196 -2.60 15.65 13.51
C LEU A 196 -3.30 16.94 13.08
N SER A 197 -4.30 16.86 12.20
CA SER A 197 -5.16 18.00 11.88
C SER A 197 -6.56 17.57 11.49
N VAL A 198 -7.58 18.37 11.80
CA VAL A 198 -8.95 18.10 11.32
C VAL A 198 -9.07 18.34 9.81
N THR A 199 -9.81 17.48 9.13
CA THR A 199 -10.09 17.61 7.69
C THR A 199 -11.57 17.42 7.35
N SER A 200 -12.02 18.06 6.27
CA SER A 200 -13.36 17.88 5.67
C SER A 200 -13.35 17.01 4.42
N SER A 201 -12.17 16.65 3.92
CA SER A 201 -11.96 15.84 2.72
C SER A 201 -11.09 14.65 3.12
N PRO A 202 -11.68 13.61 3.74
CA PRO A 202 -10.91 12.45 4.22
C PRO A 202 -10.30 11.69 3.04
N ALA A 203 -9.09 11.18 3.25
CA ALA A 203 -8.35 10.35 2.32
C ALA A 203 -8.03 8.99 2.96
N PRO A 204 -7.78 7.93 2.17
CA PRO A 204 -7.39 6.63 2.69
C PRO A 204 -6.30 6.71 3.78
N GLY A 205 -6.59 6.08 4.92
CA GLY A 205 -5.74 6.05 6.10
C GLY A 205 -5.95 7.19 7.09
N ASP A 206 -6.60 8.30 6.73
CA ASP A 206 -7.04 9.29 7.72
C ASP A 206 -7.87 8.60 8.82
N LEU A 207 -7.88 9.16 10.03
CA LEU A 207 -8.69 8.60 11.11
C LEU A 207 -10.12 9.14 11.03
N VAL A 208 -11.08 8.33 11.42
CA VAL A 208 -12.44 8.76 11.71
C VAL A 208 -12.67 8.56 13.19
N CYS A 209 -12.82 9.65 13.95
CA CYS A 209 -13.18 9.61 15.36
C CYS A 209 -14.70 9.78 15.50
N TYR A 210 -15.32 8.94 16.32
CA TYR A 210 -16.77 8.88 16.51
C TYR A 210 -17.12 9.26 17.95
N ASP A 211 -18.10 10.16 18.08
CA ASP A 211 -18.86 10.42 19.30
C ASP A 211 -20.25 9.82 19.06
N TRP A 212 -20.48 8.63 19.63
CA TRP A 212 -21.72 7.87 19.44
C TRP A 212 -22.86 8.48 20.26
N GLY A 213 -22.53 9.08 21.41
CA GLY A 213 -23.46 9.65 22.38
C GLY A 213 -23.97 11.05 22.03
N TRP A 214 -23.31 11.73 21.08
CA TRP A 214 -23.53 13.14 20.74
C TRP A 214 -23.32 14.08 21.94
N ASP A 215 -22.43 13.69 22.86
CA ASP A 215 -22.15 14.42 24.10
C ASP A 215 -20.86 15.25 24.04
N GLY A 216 -20.15 15.19 22.91
CA GLY A 216 -18.88 15.89 22.69
C GLY A 216 -17.65 15.09 23.14
N VAL A 217 -17.82 13.88 23.67
CA VAL A 217 -16.73 12.97 24.04
C VAL A 217 -16.63 11.88 22.98
N TYR A 218 -15.49 11.81 22.28
CA TYR A 218 -15.28 10.83 21.23
C TYR A 218 -14.91 9.46 21.83
N ASP A 219 -15.71 8.45 21.48
CA ASP A 219 -15.66 7.10 22.05
C ASP A 219 -14.78 6.14 21.26
N HIS A 220 -14.67 6.34 19.94
CA HIS A 220 -14.14 5.34 19.03
C HIS A 220 -13.34 5.95 17.88
N VAL A 221 -12.45 5.16 17.29
CA VAL A 221 -11.66 5.56 16.13
C VAL A 221 -11.49 4.40 15.14
N GLY A 222 -11.56 4.72 13.85
CA GLY A 222 -11.24 3.82 12.75
C GLY A 222 -10.31 4.46 11.74
N LEU A 223 -9.74 3.66 10.83
CA LEU A 223 -9.00 4.16 9.67
C LEU A 223 -9.94 4.24 8.47
N PHE A 224 -10.10 5.45 7.93
CA PHE A 224 -10.89 5.72 6.74
C PHE A 224 -10.36 4.94 5.55
N GLU A 225 -11.24 4.20 4.88
CA GLU A 225 -10.88 3.33 3.79
C GLU A 225 -11.29 3.91 2.43
N SER A 226 -12.54 4.39 2.32
CA SER A 226 -13.10 4.94 1.10
C SER A 226 -14.43 5.66 1.37
N GLY A 227 -14.92 6.42 0.38
CA GLY A 227 -16.19 7.13 0.45
C GLY A 227 -15.99 8.63 0.63
N GLY A 228 -16.82 9.26 1.45
CA GLY A 228 -16.73 10.70 1.70
C GLY A 228 -17.28 11.09 3.07
N PRO A 229 -17.40 12.40 3.34
CA PRO A 229 -17.74 12.86 4.68
C PRO A 229 -19.17 12.52 5.12
N SER A 230 -20.07 12.10 4.23
CA SER A 230 -21.46 11.75 4.58
C SER A 230 -21.65 10.24 4.83
N SER A 231 -20.94 9.41 4.07
CA SER A 231 -20.92 7.95 4.19
C SER A 231 -19.57 7.40 3.75
N TRP A 232 -19.04 6.43 4.49
CA TRP A 232 -17.70 5.91 4.30
C TRP A 232 -17.58 4.46 4.70
N GLN A 233 -16.49 3.84 4.26
CA GLN A 233 -15.99 2.60 4.83
C GLN A 233 -14.78 2.92 5.70
N ALA A 234 -14.65 2.21 6.81
CA ALA A 234 -13.49 2.26 7.68
C ALA A 234 -13.08 0.86 8.15
N ILE A 235 -11.79 0.69 8.44
CA ILE A 235 -11.30 -0.47 9.20
C ILE A 235 -11.19 -0.05 10.66
N GLU A 236 -11.92 -0.74 11.52
CA GLU A 236 -12.11 -0.39 12.92
C GLU A 236 -11.69 -1.58 13.79
N GLY A 237 -10.84 -1.33 14.77
CA GLY A 237 -10.49 -2.28 15.82
C GLY A 237 -11.35 -2.06 17.05
N ASN A 238 -11.65 -3.11 17.79
CA ASN A 238 -12.55 -3.11 18.93
C ASN A 238 -14.00 -2.70 18.60
N THR A 239 -14.51 -3.13 17.45
CA THR A 239 -15.93 -2.96 17.09
C THR A 239 -16.60 -4.31 16.87
N SER A 240 -17.92 -4.32 16.78
CA SER A 240 -18.72 -5.47 16.35
C SER A 240 -18.78 -5.54 14.82
N SER A 241 -19.01 -6.74 14.27
CA SER A 241 -19.13 -6.99 12.83
C SER A 241 -20.33 -6.28 12.20
N ASP A 242 -21.37 -6.05 12.97
CA ASP A 242 -22.62 -5.38 12.59
C ASP A 242 -23.02 -4.30 13.62
N ASN A 243 -24.23 -3.75 13.46
CA ASN A 243 -24.77 -2.71 14.34
C ASN A 243 -25.41 -3.25 15.64
N SER A 244 -25.48 -4.57 15.83
CA SER A 244 -26.19 -5.18 16.98
C SER A 244 -25.33 -5.23 18.25
N GLY A 245 -24.01 -5.29 18.10
CA GLY A 245 -23.07 -5.29 19.23
C GLY A 245 -22.48 -3.91 19.54
N SER A 246 -21.54 -3.87 20.49
CA SER A 246 -20.83 -2.64 20.85
C SER A 246 -20.00 -2.09 19.69
N GLN A 247 -20.12 -0.80 19.43
CA GLN A 247 -19.37 -0.09 18.38
C GLN A 247 -18.10 0.59 18.91
N SER A 248 -17.85 0.52 20.22
CA SER A 248 -16.63 1.03 20.87
C SER A 248 -15.86 -0.03 21.66
N ASN A 249 -16.47 -1.20 21.86
CA ASN A 249 -15.90 -2.33 22.60
C ASN A 249 -16.45 -3.69 22.12
N GLY A 250 -16.47 -3.90 20.81
CA GLY A 250 -17.05 -5.11 20.20
C GLY A 250 -16.07 -6.27 20.02
N GLY A 251 -14.81 -6.09 20.40
CA GLY A 251 -13.83 -7.18 20.51
C GLY A 251 -13.23 -7.70 19.21
N GLY A 252 -13.50 -7.08 18.05
CA GLY A 252 -12.90 -7.50 16.79
C GLY A 252 -12.45 -6.36 15.87
N VAL A 253 -11.69 -6.74 14.84
CA VAL A 253 -11.32 -5.86 13.73
C VAL A 253 -12.24 -6.14 12.55
N TYR A 254 -12.99 -5.14 12.12
CA TYR A 254 -13.95 -5.28 11.03
C TYR A 254 -13.90 -4.09 10.07
N ARG A 255 -14.22 -4.38 8.81
CA ARG A 255 -14.60 -3.35 7.84
C ARG A 255 -16.04 -2.93 8.10
N ARG A 256 -16.26 -1.64 8.30
CA ARG A 256 -17.57 -1.08 8.67
C ARG A 256 -18.00 -0.02 7.67
N SER A 257 -19.26 -0.10 7.24
CA SER A 257 -19.93 0.96 6.50
C SER A 257 -20.63 1.89 7.49
N ARG A 258 -20.27 3.17 7.47
CA ARG A 258 -20.72 4.19 8.41
C ARG A 258 -21.33 5.39 7.71
N SER A 259 -22.14 6.15 8.43
CA SER A 259 -22.68 7.43 7.96
C SER A 259 -22.77 8.47 9.08
N LYS A 260 -22.77 9.75 8.70
CA LYS A 260 -22.92 10.89 9.63
C LYS A 260 -24.23 10.88 10.43
N SER A 261 -25.22 10.09 10.04
CA SER A 261 -26.46 9.96 10.80
C SER A 261 -26.31 9.07 12.05
N GLN A 262 -25.20 8.33 12.17
CA GLN A 262 -24.97 7.38 13.26
C GLN A 262 -24.19 7.97 14.43
N ALA A 263 -23.42 9.04 14.18
CA ALA A 263 -22.52 9.64 15.17
C ALA A 263 -22.14 11.07 14.78
N SER A 264 -21.76 11.87 15.77
CA SER A 264 -20.92 13.03 15.53
C SER A 264 -19.51 12.52 15.16
N VAL A 265 -18.90 13.11 14.13
CA VAL A 265 -17.62 12.61 13.59
C VAL A 265 -16.63 13.71 13.29
N VAL A 266 -15.36 13.42 13.57
CA VAL A 266 -14.21 14.22 13.15
C VAL A 266 -13.28 13.34 12.34
N PHE A 267 -12.99 13.78 11.11
CA PHE A 267 -11.94 13.18 10.31
C PHE A 267 -10.60 13.85 10.67
N VAL A 268 -9.60 13.04 10.98
CA VAL A 268 -8.27 13.49 11.37
C VAL A 268 -7.25 13.05 10.34
N ARG A 269 -6.56 14.02 9.76
CA ARG A 269 -5.38 13.80 8.95
C ARG A 269 -4.15 13.59 9.81
N VAL A 270 -3.45 12.51 9.54
CA VAL A 270 -2.11 12.21 10.06
C VAL A 270 -1.09 12.72 9.06
N ALA A 271 -0.11 13.51 9.49
CA ALA A 271 0.91 14.05 8.60
C ALA A 271 1.79 12.95 8.00
N GLU A 272 2.32 13.22 6.81
CA GLU A 272 3.43 12.43 6.28
C GLU A 272 4.74 12.83 6.97
N PRO A 273 5.74 11.93 7.04
CA PRO A 273 7.08 12.22 7.55
C PRO A 273 7.80 13.38 6.84
#